data_AF-A0A2E7AWX5-F1
#
_entry.id   AF-A0A2E7AWX5-F1
#
_cell.length_a   1.000
_cell.length_b   1.000
_cell.length_c   1.000
_cell.angle_alpha   90.00
_cell.angle_beta   90.00
_cell.angle_gamma   90.00
#
_symmetry.space_group_name_H-M   'P 1'
#
loop_
_entity.id
_entity.type
_entity.pdbx_description
1 polymer ?
#
loop_
_entity_poly.entity_id
_entity_poly.type
_entity_poly.pdbx_seq_one_letter_code
_entity_poly.pdbx_strand_id
1 'polypeptide(L)'
;MSATFLIRVNVPDARSVAIDASLESAGEDAITASMALPPELTGESRLHELLSEDSFDDACSILQDMLPVGKEANCWLAQNAMPATPYGEVGTPNGATVTVHQLLVVDTDVWTISLDVWSRGGVS
;
A
#
# COMPACT_ATOMS: atom_id res chain seq x y z
N MET A 1 -18.01 15.12 -51.92
CA MET A 1 -17.38 15.99 -50.89
C MET A 1 -16.82 15.07 -49.81
N SER A 2 -15.51 15.07 -49.59
CA SER A 2 -14.86 14.24 -48.56
C SER A 2 -14.32 15.17 -47.48
N ALA A 3 -14.69 14.93 -46.23
CA ALA A 3 -14.20 15.66 -45.07
C ALA A 3 -13.18 14.78 -44.34
N THR A 4 -11.97 15.29 -44.19
CA THR A 4 -10.91 14.64 -43.40
C THR A 4 -10.97 15.20 -41.99
N PHE A 5 -11.11 14.32 -41.00
CA PHE A 5 -10.99 14.65 -39.59
C PHE A 5 -9.62 14.23 -39.08
N LEU A 6 -8.94 15.15 -38.38
CA LEU A 6 -7.69 14.89 -37.67
C LEU A 6 -8.03 14.73 -36.19
N ILE A 7 -7.77 13.54 -35.65
CA ILE A 7 -7.83 13.29 -34.21
C ILE A 7 -6.41 13.46 -33.68
N ARG A 8 -6.21 14.44 -32.77
CA ARG A 8 -4.98 14.56 -31.99
C ARG A 8 -5.19 13.84 -30.66
N VAL A 9 -4.53 12.70 -30.49
CA VAL A 9 -4.45 12.00 -29.21
C VAL A 9 -3.24 12.54 -28.48
N ASN A 10 -3.46 13.20 -27.34
CA ASN A 10 -2.37 13.64 -26.48
C ASN A 10 -2.03 12.48 -25.54
N VAL A 11 -0.88 11.84 -25.75
CA VAL A 11 -0.37 10.80 -24.83
C VAL A 11 0.53 11.52 -23.84
N PRO A 12 0.13 11.67 -22.56
CA PRO A 12 1.01 12.24 -21.56
C PRO A 12 2.27 11.37 -21.43
N ASP A 13 3.41 12.01 -21.18
CA ASP A 13 4.67 11.30 -20.96
C ASP A 13 4.48 10.25 -19.85
N ALA A 14 5.06 9.07 -20.07
CA ALA A 14 5.07 8.02 -19.06
C ALA A 14 5.76 8.56 -17.81
N ARG A 15 5.21 8.20 -16.63
CA ARG A 15 5.85 8.52 -15.36
C ARG A 15 7.25 7.93 -15.32
N SER A 16 8.14 8.58 -14.58
CA SER A 16 9.50 8.09 -14.41
C SER A 16 9.46 6.72 -13.72
N VAL A 17 9.88 5.68 -14.45
CA VAL A 17 9.97 4.29 -13.94
C VAL A 17 10.74 4.21 -12.64
N ALA A 18 11.74 5.08 -12.44
CA ALA A 18 12.55 5.11 -11.23
C ALA A 18 11.78 5.61 -9.99
N ILE A 19 10.86 6.57 -10.16
CA ILE A 19 10.06 7.10 -9.04
C ILE A 19 9.06 6.03 -8.62
N ASP A 20 8.37 5.42 -9.58
CA ASP A 20 7.38 4.39 -9.30
C ASP A 20 8.02 3.15 -8.65
N ALA A 21 9.19 2.70 -9.15
CA ALA A 21 9.94 1.60 -8.55
C ALA A 21 10.40 1.89 -7.11
N SER A 22 10.77 3.14 -6.79
CA SER A 22 11.15 3.52 -5.43
C SER A 22 9.98 3.50 -4.44
N LEU A 23 8.76 3.77 -4.93
CA LEU A 23 7.55 3.73 -4.11
C LEU A 23 7.05 2.31 -3.94
N GLU A 24 7.12 1.51 -5.00
CA GLU A 24 6.81 0.07 -4.98
C GLU A 24 7.72 -0.67 -3.99
N SER A 25 9.04 -0.52 -4.13
CA SER A 25 10.01 -1.13 -3.21
C SER A 25 9.76 -0.68 -1.76
N ALA A 26 9.44 0.59 -1.52
CA ALA A 26 9.15 1.07 -0.17
C ALA A 26 7.93 0.38 0.45
N GLY A 27 6.87 0.14 -0.34
CA GLY A 27 5.68 -0.59 0.13
C GLY A 27 5.95 -2.07 0.35
N GLU A 28 6.65 -2.73 -0.56
CA GLU A 28 7.02 -4.15 -0.45
C GLU A 28 7.94 -4.40 0.76
N ASP A 29 8.92 -3.52 0.96
CA ASP A 29 9.85 -3.59 2.08
C ASP A 29 9.12 -3.36 3.41
N ALA A 30 8.18 -2.41 3.47
CA ALA A 30 7.39 -2.16 4.68
C ALA A 30 6.53 -3.38 5.07
N ILE A 31 5.87 -4.01 4.09
CA ILE A 31 5.10 -5.23 4.32
C ILE A 31 6.02 -6.36 4.78
N THR A 32 7.15 -6.56 4.10
CA THR A 32 8.12 -7.62 4.44
C THR A 32 8.70 -7.40 5.84
N ALA A 33 9.05 -6.16 6.20
CA ALA A 33 9.58 -5.81 7.51
C ALA A 33 8.55 -6.03 8.62
N SER A 34 7.28 -5.68 8.39
CA SER A 34 6.20 -5.92 9.36
C SER A 34 5.96 -7.42 9.63
N MET A 35 6.10 -8.27 8.60
CA MET A 35 6.01 -9.73 8.74
C MET A 35 7.24 -10.33 9.43
N ALA A 36 8.37 -9.64 9.48
CA ALA A 36 9.57 -10.09 10.18
C ALA A 36 9.54 -9.79 11.69
N LEU A 37 8.58 -8.98 12.16
CA LEU A 37 8.42 -8.71 13.59
C LEU A 37 7.92 -9.96 14.33
N PRO A 38 8.55 -10.33 15.45
CA PRO A 38 8.07 -11.46 16.25
C PRO A 38 6.70 -11.16 16.86
N PRO A 39 5.82 -12.16 17.00
CA PRO A 39 4.56 -12.00 17.72
C PRO A 39 4.82 -11.75 19.22
N GLU A 40 3.87 -11.11 19.91
CA GLU A 40 3.93 -10.93 21.36
C GLU A 40 3.37 -12.15 22.10
N LEU A 41 2.25 -12.72 21.63
CA LEU A 41 1.58 -13.86 22.24
C LEU A 41 1.55 -15.08 21.32
N THR A 42 0.96 -14.95 20.13
CA THR A 42 0.72 -16.08 19.20
C THR A 42 0.79 -15.65 17.73
N GLY A 43 0.88 -16.61 16.82
CA GLY A 43 0.97 -16.36 15.37
C GLY A 43 2.40 -16.48 14.82
N GLU A 44 2.56 -16.29 13.50
CA GLU A 44 3.86 -16.36 12.83
C GLU A 44 4.64 -15.05 12.91
N SER A 45 3.94 -13.92 12.99
CA SER A 45 4.50 -12.58 13.13
C SER A 45 3.55 -11.66 13.88
N ARG A 46 4.04 -10.49 14.29
CA ARG A 46 3.20 -9.46 14.93
C ARG A 46 2.01 -9.08 14.06
N LEU A 47 2.18 -9.05 12.74
CA LEU A 47 1.09 -8.74 11.82
C LEU A 47 0.02 -9.85 11.80
N HIS A 48 0.40 -11.13 11.87
CA HIS A 48 -0.57 -12.23 11.96
C HIS A 48 -1.41 -12.12 13.24
N GLU A 49 -0.75 -11.83 14.35
CA GLU A 49 -1.40 -11.68 15.65
C GLU A 49 -2.46 -10.57 15.61
N LEU A 50 -2.08 -9.36 15.17
CA LEU A 50 -2.98 -8.21 15.13
C LEU A 50 -4.17 -8.44 14.19
N LEU A 51 -3.97 -9.12 13.06
CA LEU A 51 -5.07 -9.47 12.15
C LEU A 51 -6.00 -10.55 12.73
N SER A 52 -5.47 -11.50 13.50
CA SER A 52 -6.28 -12.53 14.18
C SER A 52 -7.09 -11.98 15.35
N GLU A 53 -6.64 -10.86 15.94
CA GLU A 53 -7.29 -10.19 17.07
C GLU A 53 -8.23 -9.04 16.64
N ASP A 54 -8.50 -8.90 15.35
CA ASP A 54 -9.26 -7.79 14.75
C ASP A 54 -8.68 -6.39 15.08
N SER A 55 -7.40 -6.31 15.43
CA SER A 55 -6.68 -5.07 15.77
C SER A 55 -6.15 -4.37 14.52
N PHE A 56 -7.06 -3.99 13.62
CA PHE A 56 -6.74 -3.50 12.28
C PHE A 56 -6.00 -2.15 12.25
N ASP A 57 -6.34 -1.24 13.16
CA ASP A 57 -5.65 0.05 13.27
C ASP A 57 -4.19 -0.13 13.69
N ASP A 58 -3.92 -1.03 14.62
CA ASP A 58 -2.57 -1.35 15.06
C ASP A 58 -1.80 -2.11 13.96
N ALA A 59 -2.46 -3.04 13.25
CA ALA A 59 -1.88 -3.74 12.10
C ALA A 59 -1.45 -2.76 10.99
N CYS A 60 -2.28 -1.76 10.69
CA CYS A 60 -1.94 -0.73 9.72
C CYS A 60 -0.90 0.27 10.25
N SER A 61 -0.90 0.57 11.55
CA SER A 61 0.10 1.45 12.15
C SER A 61 1.50 0.85 12.04
N ILE A 62 1.68 -0.46 12.32
CA ILE A 62 2.99 -1.11 12.14
C ILE A 62 3.43 -1.12 10.67
N LEU A 63 2.51 -1.27 9.72
CA LEU A 63 2.82 -1.22 8.29
C LEU A 63 3.28 0.17 7.87
N GLN A 64 2.64 1.21 8.39
CA GLN A 64 2.98 2.61 8.12
C GLN A 64 4.30 3.01 8.76
N ASP A 65 4.58 2.54 9.98
CA ASP A 65 5.81 2.80 10.71
C ASP A 65 7.05 2.15 10.07
N MET A 66 6.85 1.09 9.28
CA MET A 66 7.93 0.39 8.56
C MET A 66 8.34 1.09 7.26
N LEU A 67 7.62 2.13 6.84
CA LEU A 67 7.99 2.88 5.64
C LEU A 67 9.30 3.64 5.86
N PRO A 68 10.15 3.72 4.83
CA PRO A 68 11.37 4.52 4.91
C PRO A 68 11.05 6.02 5.05
N VAL A 69 11.96 6.74 5.69
CA VAL A 69 11.83 8.19 5.90
C VAL A 69 11.57 8.92 4.58
N GLY A 70 10.58 9.81 4.58
CA GLY A 70 10.19 10.57 3.40
C GLY A 70 9.14 9.87 2.53
N LYS A 71 8.61 8.72 2.96
CA LYS A 71 7.43 8.07 2.37
C LYS A 71 6.29 8.03 3.39
N GLU A 72 5.07 8.00 2.89
CA GLU A 72 3.83 7.83 3.64
C GLU A 72 2.93 6.87 2.86
N ALA A 73 2.03 6.17 3.56
CA ALA A 73 1.04 5.34 2.89
C ALA A 73 -0.29 5.27 3.63
N ASN A 74 -1.36 5.10 2.85
CA ASN A 74 -2.63 4.63 3.38
C ASN A 74 -2.65 3.12 3.34
N CYS A 75 -3.07 2.52 4.45
CA CYS A 75 -3.19 1.07 4.59
C CYS A 75 -4.65 0.65 4.41
N TRP A 76 -4.86 -0.36 3.56
CA TRP A 76 -6.16 -0.94 3.28
C TRP A 76 -6.13 -2.44 3.51
N LEU A 77 -7.11 -2.94 4.24
CA LEU A 77 -7.24 -4.36 4.55
C LEU A 77 -8.56 -4.89 3.98
N ALA A 78 -8.49 -6.05 3.33
CA ALA A 78 -9.64 -6.84 2.93
C ALA A 78 -9.46 -8.28 3.39
N GLN A 79 -10.45 -8.81 4.11
CA GLN A 79 -10.48 -10.22 4.50
C GLN A 79 -11.32 -11.00 3.49
N ASN A 80 -10.74 -12.08 2.97
CA ASN A 80 -11.29 -12.94 1.94
C ASN A 80 -11.75 -12.13 0.70
N ALA A 81 -13.04 -12.17 0.39
CA ALA A 81 -13.63 -11.46 -0.75
C ALA A 81 -14.35 -10.17 -0.34
N MET A 82 -14.12 -9.67 0.88
CA MET A 82 -14.75 -8.43 1.36
C MET A 82 -14.10 -7.19 0.73
N PRO A 83 -14.82 -6.05 0.68
CA PRO A 83 -14.25 -4.79 0.24
C PRO A 83 -13.08 -4.34 1.12
N ALA A 84 -12.05 -3.76 0.51
CA ALA A 84 -10.94 -3.17 1.24
C ALA A 84 -11.39 -1.92 2.00
N THR A 85 -11.02 -1.85 3.28
CA THR A 85 -11.36 -0.75 4.19
C THR A 85 -10.06 -0.13 4.72
N PRO A 86 -9.97 1.20 4.84
CA PRO A 86 -8.77 1.86 5.34
C PRO A 86 -8.74 1.80 6.87
N TYR A 87 -7.55 1.61 7.45
CA TYR A 87 -7.30 1.63 8.89
C TYR A 87 -5.99 2.37 9.20
N GLY A 88 -5.78 2.73 10.47
CA GLY A 88 -4.63 3.53 10.91
C GLY A 88 -4.73 4.99 10.48
N GLU A 89 -3.59 5.65 10.30
CA GLU A 89 -3.58 7.04 9.84
C GLU A 89 -3.91 7.12 8.34
N VAL A 90 -4.96 7.86 7.99
CA VAL A 90 -5.35 8.07 6.59
C VAL A 90 -4.96 9.48 6.15
N GLY A 91 -3.94 9.56 5.29
CA GLY A 91 -3.44 10.77 4.67
C GLY A 91 -4.07 11.05 3.30
N THR A 92 -3.88 12.29 2.82
CA THR A 92 -4.17 12.64 1.42
C THR A 92 -2.85 12.69 0.64
N PRO A 93 -2.70 11.89 -0.44
CA PRO A 93 -1.46 11.90 -1.21
C PRO A 93 -1.20 13.28 -1.82
N ASN A 94 0.00 13.81 -1.59
CA ASN A 94 0.44 15.12 -2.11
C ASN A 94 1.06 15.02 -3.52
N GLY A 95 0.93 13.88 -4.21
CA GLY A 95 1.57 13.65 -5.50
C GLY A 95 1.27 12.26 -6.08
N ALA A 96 2.23 11.73 -6.84
CA ALA A 96 2.13 10.39 -7.38
C ALA A 96 2.02 9.33 -6.27
N THR A 97 1.11 8.39 -6.46
CA THR A 97 0.87 7.26 -5.57
C THR A 97 1.06 5.96 -6.32
N VAL A 98 1.67 4.98 -5.67
CA VAL A 98 1.78 3.60 -6.15
C VAL A 98 1.10 2.71 -5.13
N THR A 99 0.27 1.78 -5.61
CA THR A 99 -0.39 0.80 -4.74
C THR A 99 0.37 -0.51 -4.80
N VAL A 100 0.77 -1.02 -3.64
CA VAL A 100 1.39 -2.34 -3.47
C VAL A 100 0.39 -3.27 -2.79
N HIS A 101 0.34 -4.53 -3.21
CA HIS A 101 -0.57 -5.53 -2.65
C HIS A 101 0.22 -6.76 -2.18
N GLN A 102 -0.17 -7.31 -1.02
CA GLN A 102 0.33 -8.58 -0.53
C GLN A 102 -0.82 -9.42 0.01
N LEU A 103 -0.80 -10.72 -0.29
CA LEU A 103 -1.69 -11.70 0.33
C LEU A 103 -1.01 -12.29 1.56
N LEU A 104 -1.76 -12.39 2.66
CA LEU A 104 -1.34 -13.00 3.90
C LEU A 104 -2.42 -13.96 4.38
N VAL A 105 -2.04 -15.17 4.77
CA VAL A 105 -3.00 -16.15 5.30
C VAL A 105 -2.89 -16.13 6.82
N VAL A 106 -4.01 -15.87 7.50
CA VAL A 106 -4.12 -15.89 8.96
C VAL A 106 -5.18 -16.91 9.31
N ASP A 107 -4.78 -18.00 9.94
CA ASP A 107 -5.62 -19.17 10.22
C ASP A 107 -6.35 -19.72 8.99
N THR A 108 -7.66 -19.45 8.88
CA THR A 108 -8.51 -19.88 7.75
C THR A 108 -8.83 -18.75 6.78
N ASP A 109 -8.43 -17.52 7.07
CA ASP A 109 -8.77 -16.34 6.30
C ASP A 109 -7.59 -15.84 5.48
N VAL A 110 -7.90 -15.33 4.28
CA VAL A 110 -6.92 -14.70 3.39
C VAL A 110 -7.08 -13.19 3.47
N TRP A 111 -6.04 -12.50 3.92
CA TRP A 111 -5.98 -11.05 3.98
C TRP A 111 -5.30 -10.50 2.73
N THR A 112 -5.93 -9.52 2.09
CA THR A 112 -5.29 -8.66 1.11
C THR A 112 -4.90 -7.36 1.79
N ILE A 113 -3.60 -7.14 1.93
CA ILE A 113 -3.01 -5.92 2.47
C ILE A 113 -2.64 -5.05 1.28
N SER A 114 -3.09 -3.81 1.27
CA SER A 114 -2.75 -2.84 0.23
C SER A 114 -2.18 -1.57 0.84
N LEU A 115 -1.04 -1.11 0.33
CA LEU A 115 -0.43 0.16 0.71
C LEU A 115 -0.44 1.11 -0.48
N ASP A 116 -1.14 2.23 -0.35
CA ASP A 116 -1.06 3.34 -1.28
C ASP A 116 0.09 4.25 -0.86
N VAL A 117 1.27 4.12 -1.48
CA VAL A 117 2.51 4.79 -1.06
C VAL A 117 2.75 6.06 -1.89
N TRP A 118 3.09 7.16 -1.22
CA TRP A 118 3.55 8.41 -1.85
C TRP A 118 4.76 8.99 -1.11
N SER A 119 5.36 10.05 -1.68
CA SER A 119 6.48 10.74 -1.03
C SER A 119 5.97 11.88 -0.12
N ARG A 120 6.48 11.92 1.12
CA ARG A 120 6.24 12.99 2.10
C ARG A 120 7.08 14.21 1.73
N GLY A 121 6.47 15.12 0.97
CA GLY A 121 7.07 16.41 0.58
C GLY A 121 7.55 16.44 -0.89
N GLY A 122 7.04 17.42 -1.63
CA GLY A 122 7.42 17.70 -3.01
C GLY A 122 6.37 18.52 -3.73
N VAL A 123 6.43 19.85 -3.61
CA VAL A 123 6.11 20.67 -4.79
C VAL A 123 7.24 20.40 -5.78
N SER A 124 6.86 19.85 -6.93
CA SER A 124 7.75 19.68 -8.10
C SER A 124 8.49 20.95 -8.44
#